data_AF-A0A378H5N5-F1
#
_entry.id   AF-A0A378H5N5-F1
#
_cell.length_a   1.000
_cell.length_b   1.000
_cell.length_c   1.000
_cell.angle_alpha   90.00
_cell.angle_beta   90.00
_cell.angle_gamma   90.00
#
_symmetry.space_group_name_H-M   'P 1'
#
loop_
_entity.id
_entity.type
_entity.pdbx_description
1 polymer ?
#
loop_
_entity_poly.entity_id
_entity_poly.type
_entity_poly.pdbx_seq_one_letter_code
_entity_poly.pdbx_strand_id
1 'polypeptide(L)'
;MRYIALLLLVTSSCSVAKMVSNATAVETYQMQLEQTKKMLNEVQQTLIASDAVIAMYKNLGYTTPEVRAMSRHLIILGEDIQHLYGDISLKPTPFYACTSVPSAAYNFWSQRLSSVSKDDPEALKVAANHYIKQANDCVYAINNPPPKEIEESEQLQIIDVTP
;
A
#
# COMPACT_ATOMS: atom_id res chain seq x y z
N MET A 1 -70.29 10.07 -0.21
CA MET A 1 -68.91 9.70 -0.56
C MET A 1 -67.96 10.58 0.25
N ARG A 2 -67.24 10.00 1.21
CA ARG A 2 -66.27 10.72 2.07
C ARG A 2 -64.87 10.38 1.57
N TYR A 3 -64.15 11.34 1.01
CA TYR A 3 -62.74 11.22 0.70
C TYR A 3 -61.94 11.75 1.89
N ILE A 4 -61.26 10.87 2.61
CA ILE A 4 -60.26 11.22 3.61
C ILE A 4 -58.91 11.06 2.92
N ALA A 5 -58.28 12.18 2.55
CA ALA A 5 -56.90 12.19 2.10
C ALA A 5 -55.99 12.12 3.34
N LEU A 6 -55.35 10.97 3.57
CA LEU A 6 -54.27 10.86 4.55
C LEU A 6 -53.00 11.47 3.95
N LEU A 7 -52.62 12.64 4.43
CA LEU A 7 -51.29 13.22 4.21
C LEU A 7 -50.28 12.50 5.12
N LEU A 8 -49.53 11.57 4.54
CA LEU A 8 -48.32 11.00 5.16
C LEU A 8 -47.20 12.05 5.08
N LEU A 9 -47.02 12.81 6.15
CA LEU A 9 -45.84 13.65 6.36
C LEU A 9 -44.64 12.73 6.63
N VAL A 10 -43.81 12.54 5.60
CA VAL A 10 -42.48 11.93 5.73
C VAL A 10 -41.62 12.89 6.54
N THR A 11 -41.44 12.63 7.84
CA THR A 11 -40.38 13.28 8.61
C THR A 11 -39.06 12.69 8.16
N SER A 12 -38.45 13.31 7.16
CA SER A 12 -37.05 13.09 6.81
C SER A 12 -36.21 13.58 7.99
N SER A 13 -35.88 12.65 8.89
CA SER A 13 -34.90 12.87 9.93
C SER A 13 -33.56 13.11 9.23
N CYS A 14 -33.13 14.37 9.12
CA CYS A 14 -31.74 14.68 8.84
C CYS A 14 -30.94 14.18 10.05
N SER A 15 -30.50 12.92 9.99
CA SER A 15 -29.51 12.38 10.91
C SER A 15 -28.22 13.15 10.63
N VAL A 16 -27.97 14.20 11.40
CA VAL A 16 -26.67 14.87 11.38
C VAL A 16 -25.69 13.84 11.93
N ALA A 17 -24.81 13.33 11.06
CA ALA A 17 -23.77 12.39 11.46
C ALA A 17 -22.92 13.05 12.55
N LYS A 18 -22.83 12.40 13.70
CA LYS A 18 -22.01 12.88 14.81
C LYS A 18 -20.55 12.66 14.45
N MET A 19 -19.78 13.74 14.39
CA MET A 19 -18.35 13.70 14.16
C MET A 19 -17.62 13.33 15.46
N VAL A 20 -16.62 12.46 15.37
CA VAL A 20 -15.77 12.01 16.48
C VAL A 20 -14.30 12.19 16.13
N SER A 21 -13.44 12.37 17.14
CA SER A 21 -12.02 12.60 16.94
C SER A 21 -11.31 11.36 16.38
N ASN A 22 -10.45 11.58 15.38
CA ASN A 22 -9.59 10.56 14.76
C ASN A 22 -8.10 10.76 15.14
N ALA A 23 -7.85 11.27 16.35
CA ALA A 23 -6.52 11.66 16.81
C ALA A 23 -5.48 10.53 16.67
N THR A 24 -5.85 9.28 16.98
CA THR A 24 -4.96 8.12 16.89
C THR A 24 -4.44 7.87 15.48
N ALA A 25 -5.28 7.97 14.45
CA ALA A 25 -4.86 7.78 13.07
C ALA A 25 -3.96 8.93 12.59
N VAL A 26 -4.28 10.17 13.01
CA VAL A 26 -3.46 11.36 12.70
C VAL A 26 -2.07 11.26 13.36
N GLU A 27 -2.00 10.84 14.62
CA GLU A 27 -0.74 10.65 15.34
C GLU A 27 0.09 9.52 14.70
N THR A 28 -0.55 8.38 14.43
CA THR A 28 0.11 7.24 13.76
C THR A 28 0.64 7.63 12.39
N TYR A 29 -0.14 8.40 11.61
CA TYR A 29 0.29 8.94 10.33
C TYR A 29 1.55 9.79 10.49
N GLN A 30 1.55 10.76 11.40
CA GLN A 30 2.69 11.66 11.61
C GLN A 30 3.95 10.90 12.06
N MET A 31 3.80 9.92 12.95
CA MET A 31 4.90 9.11 13.44
C MET A 31 5.54 8.26 12.34
N GLN A 32 4.73 7.70 11.43
CA GLN A 32 5.22 6.76 10.41
C GLN A 32 5.64 7.46 9.10
N LEU A 33 5.12 8.66 8.81
CA LEU A 33 5.22 9.33 7.50
C LEU A 33 6.64 9.38 6.93
N GLU A 34 7.61 9.88 7.70
CA GLU A 34 8.97 10.09 7.19
C GLU A 34 9.71 8.77 6.92
N GLN A 35 9.50 7.76 7.77
CA GLN A 35 10.07 6.44 7.55
C GLN A 35 9.41 5.75 6.35
N THR A 36 8.10 5.92 6.16
CA THR A 36 7.38 5.43 4.98
C THR A 36 7.89 6.06 3.69
N LYS A 37 8.09 7.39 3.65
CA LYS A 37 8.68 8.10 2.50
C LYS A 37 10.07 7.59 2.18
N LYS A 38 10.90 7.44 3.22
CA LYS A 38 12.28 6.94 3.08
C LYS A 38 12.28 5.53 2.47
N MET A 39 11.46 4.61 2.99
CA MET A 39 11.36 3.25 2.46
C MET A 39 10.91 3.25 0.99
N LEU A 40 9.86 4.01 0.65
CA LEU A 40 9.39 4.08 -0.73
C LEU A 40 10.49 4.58 -1.68
N ASN A 41 11.23 5.61 -1.26
CA ASN A 41 12.36 6.11 -2.03
C ASN A 41 13.48 5.06 -2.16
N GLU A 42 13.83 4.33 -1.10
CA GLU A 42 14.85 3.27 -1.15
C GLU A 42 14.45 2.13 -2.11
N VAL A 43 13.19 1.70 -2.11
CA VAL A 43 12.68 0.72 -3.08
C VAL A 43 12.82 1.24 -4.51
N GLN A 44 12.40 2.49 -4.77
CA GLN A 44 12.50 3.11 -6.09
C GLN A 44 13.95 3.22 -6.58
N GLN A 45 14.85 3.69 -5.72
CA GLN A 45 16.28 3.80 -6.06
C GLN A 45 16.90 2.42 -6.32
N THR A 46 16.49 1.40 -5.56
CA THR A 46 16.94 0.01 -5.78
C THR A 46 16.51 -0.49 -7.15
N LEU A 47 15.26 -0.26 -7.55
CA LEU A 47 14.78 -0.66 -8.88
C LEU A 47 15.46 0.12 -10.00
N ILE A 48 15.73 1.41 -9.83
CA ILE A 48 16.51 2.21 -10.79
C ILE A 48 17.92 1.63 -10.95
N ALA A 49 18.62 1.36 -9.83
CA ALA A 49 19.95 0.75 -9.85
C ALA A 49 19.95 -0.65 -10.50
N SER A 50 18.84 -1.38 -10.37
CA SER A 50 18.69 -2.72 -10.95
C SER A 50 18.72 -2.74 -12.48
N ASP A 51 18.52 -1.60 -13.16
CA ASP A 51 18.62 -1.49 -14.63
C ASP A 51 20.02 -1.83 -15.14
N ALA A 52 21.06 -1.32 -14.47
CA ALA A 52 22.43 -1.65 -14.82
C ALA A 52 22.75 -3.12 -14.52
N VAL A 53 22.22 -3.65 -13.41
CA VAL A 53 22.43 -5.04 -12.99
C VAL A 53 21.78 -6.02 -13.97
N ILE A 54 20.57 -5.73 -14.46
CA ILE A 54 19.92 -6.61 -15.44
C ILE A 54 20.62 -6.57 -16.79
N ALA A 55 21.14 -5.41 -17.22
CA ALA A 55 21.91 -5.29 -18.45
C ALA A 55 23.20 -6.12 -18.37
N MET A 56 23.90 -6.04 -17.24
CA MET A 56 25.07 -6.87 -16.97
C MET A 56 24.73 -8.37 -16.96
N TYR A 57 23.67 -8.77 -16.26
CA TYR A 57 23.21 -10.16 -16.21
C TYR A 57 22.90 -10.73 -17.60
N LYS A 58 22.20 -9.96 -18.45
CA LYS A 58 21.93 -10.32 -19.85
C LYS A 58 23.21 -10.56 -20.65
N ASN A 59 24.23 -9.72 -20.47
CA ASN A 59 25.47 -9.79 -21.24
C ASN A 59 26.39 -10.92 -20.77
N LEU A 60 26.43 -11.21 -19.46
CA LEU A 60 27.31 -12.22 -18.89
C LEU A 60 26.72 -13.64 -18.94
N GLY A 61 25.38 -13.77 -18.91
CA GLY A 61 24.70 -15.06 -18.99
C GLY A 61 24.80 -15.92 -17.72
N TYR A 62 25.33 -15.36 -16.60
CA TYR A 62 25.36 -16.03 -15.29
C TYR A 62 25.05 -15.05 -14.16
N THR A 63 24.58 -15.58 -13.02
CA THR A 63 24.23 -14.77 -11.84
C THR A 63 25.46 -14.17 -11.18
N THR A 64 25.55 -12.84 -11.16
CA THR A 64 26.63 -12.11 -10.49
C THR A 64 26.32 -11.82 -9.01
N PRO A 65 27.30 -11.41 -8.20
CA PRO A 65 27.06 -10.96 -6.84
C PRO A 65 26.06 -9.80 -6.74
N GLU A 66 26.04 -8.89 -7.71
CA GLU A 66 25.13 -7.75 -7.77
C GLU A 66 23.67 -8.19 -7.93
N VAL A 67 23.41 -9.23 -8.73
CA VAL A 67 22.07 -9.83 -8.85
C VAL A 67 21.57 -10.30 -7.48
N ARG A 68 22.44 -10.99 -6.72
CA ARG A 68 22.12 -11.47 -5.37
C ARG A 68 21.96 -10.32 -4.38
N ALA A 69 22.79 -9.28 -4.49
CA ALA A 69 22.73 -8.10 -3.64
C ALA A 69 21.40 -7.34 -3.82
N MET A 70 20.93 -7.16 -5.06
CA MET A 70 19.63 -6.54 -5.34
C MET A 70 18.47 -7.35 -4.76
N SER A 71 18.45 -8.67 -4.99
CA SER A 71 17.42 -9.55 -4.40
C SER A 71 17.40 -9.46 -2.87
N ARG A 72 18.58 -9.52 -2.23
CA ARG A 72 18.68 -9.42 -0.76
C ARG A 72 18.25 -8.05 -0.24
N HIS A 73 18.62 -6.97 -0.92
CA HIS A 73 18.27 -5.63 -0.49
C HIS A 73 16.75 -5.42 -0.50
N LEU A 74 16.06 -5.87 -1.56
CA LEU A 74 14.58 -5.80 -1.63
C LEU A 74 13.90 -6.67 -0.56
N ILE A 75 14.48 -7.82 -0.20
CA ILE A 75 13.99 -8.66 0.91
C ILE A 75 14.14 -7.92 2.25
N ILE A 76 15.32 -7.33 2.51
CA ILE A 76 15.57 -6.55 3.73
C ILE A 76 14.60 -5.37 3.83
N LEU A 77 14.34 -4.65 2.74
CA LEU A 77 13.33 -3.58 2.73
C LEU A 77 11.92 -4.12 3.05
N GLY A 78 11.62 -5.36 2.66
CA GLY A 78 10.38 -6.06 3.02
C GLY A 78 10.31 -6.46 4.50
N GLU A 79 11.45 -6.74 5.13
CA GLU A 79 11.53 -6.98 6.57
C GLU A 79 11.42 -5.65 7.34
N ASP A 80 12.16 -4.61 6.92
CA ASP A 80 12.15 -3.28 7.53
C ASP A 80 10.75 -2.66 7.52
N ILE A 81 9.98 -2.85 6.45
CA ILE A 81 8.61 -2.33 6.38
C ILE A 81 7.67 -3.05 7.34
N GLN A 82 7.86 -4.36 7.57
CA GLN A 82 7.09 -5.11 8.56
C GLN A 82 7.45 -4.66 9.97
N HIS A 83 8.73 -4.39 10.25
CA HIS A 83 9.15 -3.83 11.54
C HIS A 83 8.62 -2.41 11.76
N LEU A 84 8.56 -1.58 10.71
CA LEU A 84 8.04 -0.21 10.79
C LEU A 84 6.57 -0.19 11.23
N TYR A 85 5.74 -1.05 10.63
CA TYR A 85 4.30 -1.05 10.91
C TYR A 85 3.91 -1.97 12.07
N GLY A 86 4.72 -2.98 12.38
CA GLY A 86 4.42 -3.99 13.37
C GLY A 86 3.19 -4.82 12.97
N ASP A 87 2.48 -5.34 13.98
CA ASP A 87 1.24 -6.08 13.76
C ASP A 87 0.09 -5.12 13.42
N ILE A 88 -0.19 -5.00 12.13
CA ILE A 88 -1.25 -4.14 11.59
C ILE A 88 -2.66 -4.57 12.00
N SER A 89 -2.87 -5.81 12.46
CA SER A 89 -4.16 -6.27 12.98
C SER A 89 -4.48 -5.66 14.34
N LEU A 90 -3.43 -5.38 15.13
CA LEU A 90 -3.54 -4.74 16.45
C LEU A 90 -3.44 -3.22 16.35
N LYS A 91 -2.64 -2.71 15.41
CA LYS A 91 -2.42 -1.27 15.19
C LYS A 91 -2.57 -0.94 13.70
N PRO A 92 -3.81 -0.67 13.24
CA PRO A 92 -4.04 -0.29 11.85
C PRO A 92 -3.17 0.91 11.45
N THR A 93 -2.53 0.81 10.29
CA THR A 93 -1.71 1.90 9.73
C THR A 93 -2.46 2.62 8.60
N PRO A 94 -2.38 3.96 8.52
CA PRO A 94 -2.88 4.70 7.37
C PRO A 94 -2.07 4.42 6.08
N PHE A 95 -0.93 3.73 6.18
CA PHE A 95 -0.04 3.40 5.07
C PHE A 95 -0.18 1.93 4.62
N TYR A 96 -1.37 1.33 4.73
CA TYR A 96 -1.59 -0.09 4.40
C TYR A 96 -1.05 -0.48 3.02
N ALA A 97 -1.29 0.34 1.98
CA ALA A 97 -0.77 0.09 0.64
C ALA A 97 0.77 0.02 0.56
N CYS A 98 1.46 0.80 1.40
CA CYS A 98 2.92 0.83 1.45
C CYS A 98 3.54 -0.47 2.01
N THR A 99 2.80 -1.26 2.79
CA THR A 99 3.28 -2.52 3.39
C THR A 99 3.73 -3.55 2.35
N SER A 100 3.15 -3.51 1.15
CA SER A 100 3.40 -4.49 0.07
C SER A 100 4.35 -4.00 -1.01
N VAL A 101 4.79 -2.73 -0.96
CA VAL A 101 5.63 -2.14 -2.00
C VAL A 101 6.97 -2.88 -2.17
N PRO A 102 7.73 -3.21 -1.10
CA PRO A 102 8.97 -3.96 -1.26
C PRO A 102 8.79 -5.35 -1.86
N SER A 103 7.72 -6.07 -1.48
CA SER A 103 7.47 -7.42 -1.99
C SER A 103 7.01 -7.39 -3.45
N ALA A 104 6.19 -6.41 -3.84
CA ALA A 104 5.83 -6.17 -5.23
C ALA A 104 7.06 -5.81 -6.07
N ALA A 105 7.97 -4.99 -5.54
CA ALA A 105 9.24 -4.65 -6.19
C ALA A 105 10.16 -5.87 -6.35
N TYR A 106 10.27 -6.72 -5.31
CA TYR A 106 11.00 -7.98 -5.39
C TYR A 106 10.44 -8.93 -6.45
N ASN A 107 9.11 -9.06 -6.53
CA ASN A 107 8.47 -9.86 -7.56
C ASN A 107 8.77 -9.30 -8.96
N PHE A 108 8.65 -7.99 -9.15
CA PHE A 108 9.00 -7.34 -10.42
C PHE A 108 10.47 -7.60 -10.80
N TRP A 109 11.40 -7.39 -9.88
CA TRP A 109 12.82 -7.72 -10.08
C TRP A 109 13.04 -9.19 -10.48
N SER A 110 12.37 -10.12 -9.78
CA SER A 110 12.48 -11.55 -10.06
C SER A 110 11.95 -11.91 -11.46
N GLN A 111 10.86 -11.28 -11.90
CA GLN A 111 10.35 -11.45 -13.26
C GLN A 111 11.27 -10.85 -14.31
N ARG A 112 11.92 -9.70 -14.04
CA ARG A 112 12.95 -9.14 -14.94
C ARG A 112 14.10 -10.12 -15.15
N LEU A 113 14.55 -10.81 -14.11
CA LEU A 113 15.59 -11.84 -14.21
C LEU A 113 15.09 -13.06 -15.00
N SER A 114 13.89 -13.54 -14.70
CA SER A 114 13.28 -14.69 -15.38
C SER A 114 13.05 -14.43 -16.87
N SER A 115 12.64 -13.21 -17.24
CA SER A 115 12.37 -12.86 -18.63
C SER A 115 13.63 -12.87 -19.51
N VAL A 116 14.83 -12.79 -18.92
CA VAL A 116 16.10 -12.92 -19.68
C VAL A 116 16.24 -14.32 -20.27
N SER A 117 15.76 -15.36 -19.59
CA SER A 117 15.93 -16.76 -20.02
C SER A 117 14.66 -17.39 -20.59
N LYS A 118 13.47 -16.93 -20.18
CA LYS A 118 12.20 -17.59 -20.53
C LYS A 118 11.35 -16.85 -21.57
N ASP A 119 11.72 -15.62 -21.95
CA ASP A 119 10.96 -14.76 -22.87
C ASP A 119 9.45 -14.73 -22.56
N ASP A 120 9.11 -14.37 -21.31
CA ASP A 120 7.73 -14.23 -20.84
C ASP A 120 7.41 -12.74 -20.56
N PRO A 121 7.06 -11.96 -21.61
CA PRO A 121 6.78 -10.55 -21.47
C PRO A 121 5.48 -10.26 -20.71
N GLU A 122 4.53 -11.21 -20.68
CA GLU A 122 3.26 -11.02 -19.99
C GLU A 122 3.44 -11.13 -18.47
N ALA A 123 4.17 -12.15 -17.99
CA ALA A 123 4.49 -12.25 -16.56
C ALA A 123 5.27 -11.03 -16.06
N LEU A 124 6.22 -10.52 -16.87
CA LEU A 124 6.95 -9.30 -16.58
C LEU A 124 6.03 -8.08 -16.48
N LYS A 125 5.12 -7.92 -17.45
CA LYS A 125 4.16 -6.82 -17.49
C LYS A 125 3.19 -6.87 -16.31
N VAL A 126 2.68 -8.04 -15.95
CA VAL A 126 1.81 -8.23 -14.78
C VAL A 126 2.54 -7.82 -13.50
N ALA A 127 3.78 -8.24 -13.31
CA ALA A 127 4.56 -7.86 -12.12
C ALA A 127 4.89 -6.36 -12.10
N ALA A 128 5.22 -5.75 -13.24
CA ALA A 128 5.45 -4.32 -13.36
C ALA A 128 4.20 -3.51 -12.99
N ASN A 129 3.04 -3.87 -13.55
CA ASN A 129 1.77 -3.21 -13.25
C ASN A 129 1.38 -3.36 -11.78
N HIS A 130 1.61 -4.53 -11.19
CA HIS A 130 1.35 -4.76 -9.78
C HIS A 130 2.22 -3.84 -8.90
N TYR A 131 3.52 -3.75 -9.17
CA TYR A 131 4.41 -2.82 -8.47
C TYR A 131 3.98 -1.35 -8.64
N ILE A 132 3.70 -0.91 -9.87
CA ILE A 132 3.29 0.48 -10.15
C ILE A 132 2.02 0.83 -9.38
N LYS A 133 1.03 -0.08 -9.36
CA LYS A 133 -0.21 0.12 -8.61
C LYS A 133 0.08 0.31 -7.12
N GLN A 134 0.82 -0.61 -6.49
CA GLN A 134 1.13 -0.51 -5.06
C GLN A 134 1.94 0.74 -4.72
N ALA A 135 2.89 1.11 -5.57
CA ALA A 135 3.68 2.33 -5.41
C ALA A 135 2.79 3.58 -5.49
N ASN A 136 1.86 3.65 -6.45
CA ASN A 136 0.93 4.77 -6.59
C ASN A 136 -0.05 4.85 -5.41
N ASP A 137 -0.60 3.72 -4.96
CA ASP A 137 -1.48 3.66 -3.80
C ASP A 137 -0.74 4.10 -2.52
N CYS A 138 0.55 3.74 -2.39
CA CYS A 138 1.41 4.23 -1.30
C CYS A 138 1.69 5.74 -1.39
N VAL A 139 2.03 6.26 -2.58
CA VAL A 139 2.19 7.71 -2.80
C VAL A 139 0.90 8.46 -2.48
N TYR A 140 -0.25 7.89 -2.83
CA TYR A 140 -1.54 8.46 -2.46
C TYR A 140 -1.68 8.52 -0.94
N ALA A 141 -1.43 7.44 -0.21
CA ALA A 141 -1.47 7.44 1.25
C ALA A 141 -0.51 8.48 1.88
N ILE A 142 0.71 8.62 1.35
CA ILE A 142 1.72 9.62 1.78
C ILE A 142 1.24 11.07 1.60
N ASN A 143 0.39 11.35 0.62
CA ASN A 143 -0.06 12.69 0.30
C ASN A 143 -1.46 13.02 0.86
N ASN A 144 -2.15 12.03 1.43
CA ASN A 144 -3.51 12.15 1.93
C ASN A 144 -3.55 11.80 3.42
N PRO A 145 -3.25 12.77 4.31
CA PRO A 145 -3.34 12.55 5.75
C PRO A 145 -4.78 12.21 6.15
N PRO A 146 -4.98 11.36 7.17
CA PRO A 146 -6.31 11.05 7.68
C PRO A 146 -6.97 12.34 8.22
N PRO A 147 -8.30 12.49 8.07
CA PRO A 147 -9.01 13.64 8.59
C PRO A 147 -8.96 13.64 10.12
N LYS A 148 -8.99 14.83 10.72
CA LYS A 148 -8.97 15.01 12.19
C LYS A 148 -10.22 14.49 12.88
N GLU A 149 -11.33 14.47 12.15
CA GLU A 149 -12.64 14.03 12.61
C GLU A 149 -13.23 13.11 11.56
N ILE A 150 -13.93 12.07 12.01
CA ILE A 150 -14.61 11.06 11.18
C ILE A 150 -16.06 10.90 11.67
N GLU A 151 -16.93 10.30 10.88
CA GLU A 151 -18.27 9.97 11.36
C GLU A 151 -18.19 8.87 12.44
N GLU A 152 -19.02 8.94 13.48
CA GLU A 152 -19.09 7.92 14.55
C GLU A 152 -19.35 6.50 13.99
N SER A 153 -20.06 6.40 12.86
CA SER A 153 -20.30 5.18 12.08
C SER A 153 -19.02 4.56 11.50
N GLU A 154 -18.05 5.38 11.08
CA GLU A 154 -16.78 4.94 10.50
C GLU A 154 -15.81 4.41 11.58
N GLN A 155 -15.98 4.87 12.82
CA GLN A 155 -15.20 4.39 13.96
C GLN A 155 -15.61 2.98 14.41
N LEU A 156 -16.91 2.65 14.29
CA LEU A 156 -17.48 1.36 14.71
C LEU A 156 -17.21 0.21 13.74
N GLN A 157 -16.91 0.49 12.46
CA GLN A 157 -16.56 -0.53 11.47
C GLN A 157 -15.22 -1.24 11.76
N ILE A 158 -14.46 -0.79 12.76
CA ILE A 158 -13.20 -1.40 13.22
C ILE A 158 -13.46 -2.57 14.19
N ILE A 159 -14.71 -2.79 14.66
CA ILE A 159 -15.08 -3.92 15.51
C ILE A 159 -16.34 -4.59 14.97
N ASP A 160 -16.21 -5.41 13.93
CA ASP A 160 -17.17 -6.49 13.70
C ASP A 160 -16.40 -7.82 13.65
N VAL A 161 -16.13 -8.34 14.84
CA VAL A 161 -15.66 -9.71 15.02
C VAL A 161 -16.90 -10.58 14.97
N THR A 162 -17.28 -11.05 13.79
CA THR A 162 -18.32 -12.07 13.68
C THR A 162 -17.73 -13.42 14.14
N PRO A 163 -18.41 -14.18 15.02
CA PRO A 163 -17.91 -15.47 15.55
C PRO A 163 -17.80 -16.58 14.50
#